data_AF-A0A2P4T5R6-F1
#
_entry.id   AF-A0A2P4T5R6-F1
#
_cell.length_a   1.000
_cell.length_b   1.000
_cell.length_c   1.000
_cell.angle_alpha   90.00
_cell.angle_beta   90.00
_cell.angle_gamma   90.00
#
_symmetry.space_group_name_H-M   'P 1'
#
loop_
_entity.id
_entity.type
_entity.pdbx_description
1 polymer ?
#
loop_
_entity_poly.entity_id
_entity_poly.type
_entity_poly.pdbx_seq_one_letter_code
_entity_poly.pdbx_strand_id
1 'polypeptide(L)'
;EIVQLPLDFVRQLCLKIQPERPESRCDKDMDTLSGYAMCLPNLTRLQTYRFVEPRPILCIEIKPKCGFIPFSSHVSQEIKHKVCRYCMHQHLKVISFIVGGYASELLGLNVFSERWKKFCGKLEANKQSLRTIKAVDEVANGKWKRPSKYCPVDLFSGAYIYLFLLQNGELIYGCKDDQECSSDWNELARHLKPFFFPSNGLVSGPHCTRTIVKELIHVITLALLSSTDACRAGDMKTVPVSQGRSYCEASAFNKELVRNGKHKLESSGLPRGCLLYKTLQAQMLDMLDIEGLYPLYNRVEQYLEEFPEERSTLQIDGPYNEAFYEKLLDLSTEDDGTIAFALTKVQQYRIAMTAKDCSIMIALSPCLQDECAEQRPVVLASKTRFTFSVSVLDLDLKPYESIPHQYKLDGKIVNYYLKNVQAKDDPVMSSLFKENEDCTLVLHKV
;
A
#
# COMPACT_ATOMS: atom_id res chain seq x y z
N GLU A 1 -0.74 7.42 -22.46
CA GLU A 1 0.41 7.72 -23.35
C GLU A 1 1.15 8.96 -22.88
N ILE A 2 2.36 9.23 -23.40
CA ILE A 2 3.05 10.49 -23.14
C ILE A 2 2.43 11.57 -24.01
N VAL A 3 2.10 12.71 -23.42
CA VAL A 3 1.49 13.87 -24.10
C VAL A 3 2.33 15.11 -23.86
N GLN A 4 2.42 15.96 -24.89
CA GLN A 4 3.02 17.29 -24.78
C GLN A 4 1.95 18.32 -24.44
N LEU A 5 2.28 19.23 -23.52
CA LEU A 5 1.39 20.27 -23.01
C LEU A 5 2.04 21.66 -23.18
N PRO A 6 1.25 22.72 -23.44
CA PRO A 6 1.77 24.08 -23.44
C PRO A 6 2.34 24.47 -22.07
N LEU A 7 3.54 25.06 -22.04
CA LEU A 7 4.20 25.44 -20.78
C LEU A 7 3.35 26.42 -19.94
N ASP A 8 2.66 27.35 -20.59
CA ASP A 8 1.79 28.30 -19.89
C ASP A 8 0.58 27.62 -19.23
N PHE A 9 0.03 26.57 -19.86
CA PHE A 9 -1.01 25.75 -19.23
C PHE A 9 -0.50 25.07 -17.96
N VAL A 10 0.69 24.45 -18.02
CA VAL A 10 1.29 23.74 -16.88
C VAL A 10 1.59 24.71 -15.73
N ARG A 11 2.12 25.89 -16.03
CA ARG A 11 2.39 26.94 -15.02
C ARG A 11 1.12 27.44 -14.34
N GLN A 12 0.07 27.74 -15.11
CA GLN A 12 -1.21 28.17 -14.56
C GLN A 12 -1.86 27.08 -13.70
N LEU A 13 -1.80 25.82 -14.16
CA LEU A 13 -2.27 24.68 -13.39
C LEU A 13 -1.52 24.55 -12.06
N CYS A 14 -0.18 24.67 -12.07
CA CYS A 14 0.66 24.61 -10.88
C CYS A 14 0.19 25.60 -9.80
N LEU A 15 0.02 26.87 -10.19
CA LEU A 15 -0.40 27.94 -9.28
C LEU A 15 -1.80 27.68 -8.71
N LYS A 16 -2.70 27.11 -9.53
CA LYS A 16 -4.07 26.82 -9.13
C LYS A 16 -4.15 25.67 -8.13
N ILE A 17 -3.37 24.60 -8.33
CA ILE A 17 -3.41 23.41 -7.46
C ILE A 17 -2.51 23.52 -6.24
N GLN A 18 -1.54 24.45 -6.22
CA GLN A 18 -0.61 24.60 -5.10
C GLN A 18 -1.28 24.69 -3.72
N PRO A 19 -2.40 25.43 -3.54
CA PRO A 19 -3.12 25.48 -2.26
C PRO A 19 -3.82 24.17 -1.88
N GLU A 20 -4.03 23.25 -2.83
CA GLU A 20 -4.66 21.94 -2.63
C GLU A 20 -3.65 20.85 -2.27
N ARG A 21 -2.34 21.12 -2.43
CA ARG A 21 -1.29 20.15 -2.12
C ARG A 21 -1.08 20.03 -0.60
N PRO A 22 -0.90 18.80 -0.07
CA PRO A 22 -0.51 18.62 1.32
C PRO A 22 0.85 19.29 1.59
N GLU A 23 0.99 19.99 2.72
CA GLU A 23 2.22 20.71 3.08
C GLU A 23 3.46 19.82 3.03
N SER A 24 3.35 18.57 3.51
CA SER A 24 4.43 17.56 3.47
C SER A 24 4.82 17.08 2.06
N ARG A 25 4.16 17.56 1.01
CA ARG A 25 4.44 17.28 -0.40
C ARG A 25 4.91 18.52 -1.15
N CYS A 26 4.93 19.69 -0.49
CA CYS A 26 5.34 20.96 -1.09
C CYS A 26 6.86 21.14 -1.12
N ASP A 27 7.62 20.20 -0.54
CA ASP A 27 9.08 20.12 -0.63
C ASP A 27 9.57 19.72 -2.03
N LYS A 28 8.69 19.11 -2.84
CA LYS A 28 8.93 18.75 -4.24
C LYS A 28 8.05 19.59 -5.14
N ASP A 29 8.63 20.28 -6.10
CA ASP A 29 7.85 21.07 -7.05
C ASP A 29 7.23 20.20 -8.15
N MET A 30 6.13 20.68 -8.71
CA MET A 30 5.58 20.10 -9.94
C MET A 30 6.49 20.48 -11.10
N ASP A 31 6.71 19.55 -12.04
CA ASP A 31 7.47 19.85 -13.25
C ASP A 31 6.70 20.84 -14.13
N THR A 32 7.22 22.07 -14.22
CA THR A 32 6.66 23.17 -15.02
C THR A 32 7.54 23.53 -16.22
N LEU A 33 8.62 22.77 -16.45
CA LEU A 33 9.64 23.10 -17.44
C LEU A 33 9.68 22.11 -18.60
N SER A 34 9.38 20.83 -18.39
CA SER A 34 9.44 19.84 -19.46
C SER A 34 8.35 20.01 -20.51
N GLY A 35 7.14 20.40 -20.07
CA GLY A 35 5.95 20.42 -20.92
C GLY A 35 5.47 19.01 -21.31
N TYR A 36 5.85 17.96 -20.59
CA TYR A 36 5.39 16.59 -20.83
C TYR A 36 4.62 16.02 -19.64
N ALA A 37 3.62 15.20 -19.93
CA ALA A 37 2.86 14.48 -18.91
C ALA A 37 2.47 13.07 -19.40
N MET A 38 2.10 12.20 -18.48
CA MET A 38 1.50 10.90 -18.82
C MET A 38 -0.03 11.01 -18.73
N CYS A 39 -0.71 10.81 -19.85
CA CYS A 39 -2.17 10.72 -19.89
C CYS A 39 -2.60 9.28 -19.56
N LEU A 40 -3.35 9.13 -18.47
CA LEU A 40 -3.83 7.86 -17.93
C LEU A 40 -5.37 7.87 -17.79
N PRO A 41 -6.05 6.71 -17.94
CA PRO A 41 -7.49 6.62 -17.70
C PRO A 41 -7.82 6.88 -16.22
N ASN A 42 -8.93 7.59 -15.97
CA ASN A 42 -9.39 7.81 -14.60
C ASN A 42 -10.17 6.60 -14.08
N LEU A 43 -9.47 5.69 -13.41
CA LEU A 43 -10.04 4.45 -12.86
C LEU A 43 -11.01 4.67 -11.68
N THR A 44 -11.12 5.90 -11.17
CA THR A 44 -12.14 6.25 -10.15
C THR A 44 -13.53 6.49 -10.75
N ARG A 45 -13.61 6.58 -12.08
CA ARG A 45 -14.84 6.90 -12.83
C ARG A 45 -15.22 5.84 -13.85
N LEU A 46 -14.30 4.95 -14.18
CA LEU A 46 -14.45 3.98 -15.25
C LEU A 46 -14.40 2.57 -14.67
N GLN A 47 -15.33 1.71 -15.10
CA GLN A 47 -15.08 0.28 -15.05
C GLN A 47 -14.25 -0.09 -16.27
N THR A 48 -13.21 -0.89 -16.11
CA THR A 48 -12.34 -1.33 -17.21
C THR A 48 -13.08 -2.04 -18.36
N TYR A 49 -14.33 -2.45 -18.12
CA TYR A 49 -15.20 -3.14 -19.07
C TYR A 49 -16.34 -2.28 -19.67
N ARG A 50 -16.54 -1.01 -19.24
CA ARG A 50 -17.52 -0.07 -19.81
C ARG A 50 -17.07 1.40 -19.65
N PHE A 51 -16.94 2.11 -20.77
CA PHE A 51 -16.69 3.56 -20.84
C PHE A 51 -18.00 4.39 -20.91
N VAL A 52 -18.96 4.15 -20.01
CA VAL A 52 -20.25 4.89 -19.99
C VAL A 52 -20.64 5.24 -18.55
N GLU A 53 -20.74 6.54 -18.21
CA GLU A 53 -21.41 7.05 -16.98
C GLU A 53 -22.94 7.23 -17.27
N PRO A 54 -23.89 7.00 -16.33
CA PRO A 54 -23.83 7.32 -14.90
C PRO A 54 -24.42 6.21 -14.00
N ARG A 55 -23.59 5.31 -13.46
CA ARG A 55 -23.95 4.49 -12.29
C ARG A 55 -23.10 4.91 -11.10
N PRO A 56 -23.61 4.88 -9.87
CA PRO A 56 -22.79 5.13 -8.70
C PRO A 56 -21.66 4.09 -8.67
N ILE A 57 -20.42 4.57 -8.62
CA ILE A 57 -19.20 3.77 -8.53
C ILE A 57 -18.58 3.97 -7.16
N LEU A 58 -18.11 2.87 -6.58
CA LEU A 58 -17.35 2.85 -5.34
C LEU A 58 -15.95 2.33 -5.65
N CYS A 59 -14.93 3.17 -5.49
CA CYS A 59 -13.55 2.79 -5.74
C CYS A 59 -12.80 2.58 -4.43
N ILE A 60 -11.94 1.57 -4.35
CA ILE A 60 -11.11 1.22 -3.19
C ILE A 60 -9.66 1.08 -3.67
N GLU A 61 -8.76 1.96 -3.26
CA GLU A 61 -7.32 1.89 -3.60
C GLU A 61 -6.51 1.29 -2.45
N ILE A 62 -5.88 0.13 -2.61
CA ILE A 62 -5.12 -0.57 -1.57
C ILE A 62 -3.61 -0.47 -1.81
N LYS A 63 -2.78 -0.01 -0.87
CA LYS A 63 -1.32 -0.25 -0.93
C LYS A 63 -0.91 -1.45 -0.10
N PRO A 64 -0.84 -2.68 -0.68
CA PRO A 64 -0.74 -3.90 0.11
C PRO A 64 0.61 -4.07 0.81
N LYS A 65 1.67 -3.40 0.34
CA LYS A 65 3.05 -3.55 0.82
C LYS A 65 3.61 -4.97 0.57
N CYS A 66 4.75 -5.29 1.17
CA CYS A 66 5.45 -6.56 0.98
C CYS A 66 4.75 -7.73 1.68
N GLY A 67 4.26 -8.69 0.91
CA GLY A 67 3.44 -9.82 1.37
C GLY A 67 4.20 -11.03 1.93
N PHE A 68 5.54 -11.00 1.94
CA PHE A 68 6.36 -12.09 2.47
C PHE A 68 7.39 -11.58 3.49
N ILE A 69 7.88 -12.53 4.29
CA ILE A 69 9.01 -12.35 5.21
C ILE A 69 10.27 -12.87 4.49
N PRO A 70 11.39 -12.12 4.48
CA PRO A 70 12.60 -12.54 3.79
C PRO A 70 13.09 -13.90 4.32
N PHE A 71 13.61 -14.72 3.40
CA PHE A 71 14.03 -16.10 3.64
C PHE A 71 15.48 -16.38 3.21
N SER A 72 16.15 -15.38 2.65
CA SER A 72 17.56 -15.46 2.22
C SER A 72 18.47 -15.74 3.40
N SER A 73 19.46 -16.62 3.21
CA SER A 73 20.53 -16.88 4.18
C SER A 73 21.49 -15.69 4.36
N HIS A 74 21.43 -14.68 3.48
CA HIS A 74 22.24 -13.46 3.56
C HIS A 74 21.74 -12.47 4.62
N VAL A 75 20.56 -12.72 5.19
CA VAL A 75 19.96 -11.86 6.23
C VAL A 75 20.73 -12.04 7.53
N SER A 76 21.34 -10.97 8.03
CA SER A 76 22.17 -11.03 9.26
C SER A 76 21.34 -11.02 10.55
N GLN A 77 20.17 -10.38 10.55
CA GLN A 77 19.35 -10.18 11.75
C GLN A 77 18.17 -11.16 11.78
N GLU A 78 18.16 -12.07 12.75
CA GLU A 78 17.14 -13.14 12.88
C GLU A 78 15.70 -12.58 12.93
N ILE A 79 15.51 -11.37 13.48
CA ILE A 79 14.19 -10.74 13.58
C ILE A 79 13.52 -10.54 12.21
N LYS A 80 14.31 -10.35 11.14
CA LYS A 80 13.81 -10.21 9.78
C LYS A 80 13.16 -11.50 9.27
N HIS A 81 13.47 -12.67 9.84
CA HIS A 81 12.79 -13.94 9.56
C HIS A 81 11.53 -14.17 10.41
N LYS A 82 11.22 -13.26 11.35
CA LYS A 82 10.10 -13.39 12.30
C LYS A 82 9.03 -12.32 12.11
N VAL A 83 9.44 -11.11 11.75
CA VAL A 83 8.56 -9.93 11.64
C VAL A 83 8.70 -9.29 10.27
N CYS A 84 7.58 -9.02 9.61
CA CYS A 84 7.60 -8.38 8.29
C CYS A 84 8.11 -6.92 8.35
N ARG A 85 8.69 -6.45 7.24
CA ARG A 85 9.25 -5.08 7.12
C ARG A 85 8.23 -4.00 7.45
N TYR A 86 6.96 -4.16 7.06
CA TYR A 86 5.92 -3.18 7.38
C TYR A 86 5.74 -3.02 8.89
N CYS A 87 5.53 -4.14 9.61
CA CYS A 87 5.32 -4.11 11.06
C CYS A 87 6.51 -3.49 11.80
N MET A 88 7.75 -3.83 11.42
CA MET A 88 8.94 -3.20 12.01
C MET A 88 8.98 -1.69 11.74
N HIS A 89 8.72 -1.29 10.49
CA HIS A 89 8.80 0.11 10.06
C HIS A 89 7.74 1.00 10.74
N GLN A 90 6.57 0.46 11.11
CA GLN A 90 5.55 1.22 11.85
C GLN A 90 6.10 1.82 13.16
N HIS A 91 6.97 1.10 13.87
CA HIS A 91 7.58 1.61 15.10
C HIS A 91 8.45 2.85 14.83
N LEU A 92 9.26 2.81 13.76
CA LEU A 92 10.12 3.93 13.38
C LEU A 92 9.30 5.15 12.92
N LYS A 93 8.19 4.95 12.21
CA LYS A 93 7.33 6.05 11.76
C LYS A 93 6.66 6.81 12.91
N VAL A 94 6.18 6.08 13.92
CA VAL A 94 5.50 6.68 15.08
C VAL A 94 6.46 7.57 15.88
N ILE A 95 7.71 7.14 16.08
CA ILE A 95 8.66 7.99 16.81
C ILE A 95 9.04 9.25 16.03
N SER A 96 9.19 9.16 14.70
CA SER A 96 9.45 10.34 13.87
C SER A 96 8.31 11.36 13.97
N PHE A 97 7.07 10.92 14.18
CA PHE A 97 5.95 11.81 14.48
C PHE A 97 6.09 12.49 15.84
N ILE A 98 6.34 11.70 16.89
CA ILE A 98 6.45 12.19 18.26
C ILE A 98 7.57 13.24 18.36
N VAL A 99 8.76 12.94 17.83
CA VAL A 99 9.91 13.85 17.85
C VAL A 99 9.65 15.10 17.02
N GLY A 100 9.01 14.98 15.84
CA GLY A 100 8.62 16.12 15.02
C GLY A 100 7.62 17.05 15.72
N GLY A 101 6.69 16.48 16.49
CA GLY A 101 5.75 17.24 17.33
C GLY A 101 6.46 18.05 18.40
N TYR A 102 7.33 17.41 19.19
CA TYR A 102 8.09 18.09 20.26
C TYR A 102 9.02 19.20 19.73
N ALA A 103 9.68 18.98 18.60
CA ALA A 103 10.53 20.00 17.97
C ALA A 103 9.72 21.22 17.51
N SER A 104 8.48 21.02 17.06
CA SER A 104 7.58 22.10 16.64
C SER A 104 7.10 22.93 17.82
N GLU A 105 6.85 22.29 18.97
CA GLU A 105 6.41 22.91 20.21
C GLU A 105 7.52 23.75 20.86
N LEU A 106 8.76 23.27 20.82
CA LEU A 106 9.95 24.00 21.32
C LEU A 106 10.33 25.21 20.47
N LEU A 107 9.97 25.23 19.18
CA LEU A 107 10.30 26.34 18.25
C LEU A 107 9.20 27.41 18.15
N GLY A 108 8.09 27.29 18.89
CA GLY A 108 7.03 28.30 18.92
C GLY A 108 6.31 28.53 17.58
N LEU A 109 6.40 27.58 16.64
CA LEU A 109 5.79 27.68 15.31
C LEU A 109 4.34 27.19 15.34
N ASN A 110 3.41 28.06 15.76
CA ASN A 110 1.96 27.82 15.68
C ASN A 110 1.43 28.05 14.25
N VAL A 111 1.93 27.28 13.27
CA VAL A 111 1.60 27.46 11.83
C VAL A 111 0.31 26.73 11.41
N PHE A 112 -0.24 25.84 12.26
CA PHE A 112 -1.26 24.87 11.85
C PHE A 112 -2.73 25.30 11.94
N SER A 113 -3.11 26.40 12.61
CA SER A 113 -4.52 26.58 13.01
C SER A 113 -5.39 27.52 12.15
N GLU A 114 -4.86 28.62 11.60
CA GLU A 114 -5.73 29.65 10.98
C GLU A 114 -5.94 29.47 9.46
N ARG A 115 -4.95 28.96 8.73
CA ARG A 115 -5.07 28.75 7.27
C ARG A 115 -5.94 27.55 6.91
N TRP A 116 -6.01 26.55 7.79
CA TRP A 116 -6.82 25.33 7.65
C TRP A 116 -8.34 25.59 7.79
N LYS A 117 -8.75 26.50 8.68
CA LYS A 117 -10.18 26.90 8.82
C LYS A 117 -10.73 27.55 7.55
N LYS A 118 -9.88 28.23 6.77
CA LYS A 118 -10.22 28.82 5.46
C LYS A 118 -10.27 27.79 4.32
N PHE A 119 -9.58 26.65 4.48
CA PHE A 119 -9.52 25.53 3.53
C PHE A 119 -10.83 24.71 3.53
N CYS A 120 -11.36 24.37 4.71
CA CYS A 120 -12.61 23.61 4.82
C CYS A 120 -13.84 24.37 4.28
N GLY A 121 -13.90 25.70 4.47
CA GLY A 121 -15.04 26.52 4.04
C GLY A 121 -15.18 26.74 2.53
N LYS A 122 -14.15 26.43 1.71
CA LYS A 122 -14.19 26.61 0.26
C LYS A 122 -14.48 25.32 -0.53
N LEU A 123 -14.37 24.15 0.09
CA LEU A 123 -14.64 22.84 -0.53
C LEU A 123 -16.13 22.48 -0.64
N GLU A 124 -17.03 23.27 -0.03
CA GLU A 124 -18.48 23.03 -0.12
C GLU A 124 -19.12 23.45 -1.46
N ALA A 125 -18.38 24.13 -2.34
CA ALA A 125 -18.97 24.74 -3.54
C ALA A 125 -18.95 23.88 -4.83
N ASN A 126 -18.48 22.62 -4.82
CA ASN A 126 -18.43 21.80 -6.05
C ASN A 126 -18.65 20.29 -5.82
N LYS A 127 -19.75 19.93 -5.15
CA LYS A 127 -20.17 18.52 -5.00
C LYS A 127 -20.81 17.98 -6.28
N GLN A 128 -19.99 17.38 -7.16
CA GLN A 128 -20.43 16.32 -8.07
C GLN A 128 -19.78 14.98 -7.65
N SER A 129 -20.50 14.26 -6.79
CA SER A 129 -20.56 12.80 -6.62
C SER A 129 -19.37 11.91 -7.01
N LEU A 130 -18.21 12.04 -6.36
CA LEU A 130 -17.12 11.05 -6.42
C LEU A 130 -16.83 10.47 -5.02
N ARG A 131 -16.82 9.14 -4.89
CA ARG A 131 -16.53 8.43 -3.64
C ARG A 131 -15.38 7.45 -3.87
N THR A 132 -14.15 7.96 -3.79
CA THR A 132 -12.96 7.12 -3.78
C THR A 132 -12.57 6.84 -2.35
N ILE A 133 -12.57 5.57 -2.00
CA ILE A 133 -11.99 5.05 -0.77
C ILE A 133 -10.54 4.66 -1.08
N LYS A 134 -9.55 5.09 -0.30
CA LYS A 134 -8.22 4.46 -0.31
C LYS A 134 -8.14 3.43 0.82
N ALA A 135 -7.12 2.64 0.95
CA ALA A 135 -6.99 1.58 1.93
C ALA A 135 -5.49 1.33 2.05
N VAL A 136 -4.97 1.41 3.27
CA VAL A 136 -3.54 1.15 3.59
C VAL A 136 -2.55 2.26 3.20
N ASP A 137 -2.03 2.86 4.28
CA ASP A 137 -0.75 3.56 4.54
C ASP A 137 0.03 4.14 3.34
N GLU A 138 -0.18 5.43 3.07
CA GLU A 138 0.80 6.25 2.38
C GLU A 138 1.98 6.51 3.33
N VAL A 139 3.20 6.28 2.85
CA VAL A 139 4.46 6.41 3.59
C VAL A 139 4.76 7.88 3.85
N ALA A 140 4.00 8.50 4.74
CA ALA A 140 4.28 9.83 5.25
C ALA A 140 4.91 9.69 6.64
N ASN A 141 6.17 10.13 6.74
CA ASN A 141 6.81 10.34 8.03
C ASN A 141 5.97 11.34 8.83
N GLY A 142 5.76 11.06 10.12
CA GLY A 142 5.17 12.06 10.99
C GLY A 142 3.65 12.25 10.87
N LYS A 143 2.86 11.17 10.71
CA LYS A 143 1.39 11.27 10.76
C LYS A 143 0.70 10.41 11.82
N TRP A 144 1.43 9.60 12.58
CA TRP A 144 0.84 8.52 13.37
C TRP A 144 1.22 8.60 14.85
N LYS A 145 0.21 8.69 15.72
CA LYS A 145 0.34 8.58 17.18
C LYS A 145 0.49 7.13 17.67
N ARG A 146 0.07 6.13 16.87
CA ARG A 146 0.09 4.69 17.24
C ARG A 146 0.45 3.80 16.04
N PRO A 147 1.09 2.63 16.25
CA PRO A 147 1.37 1.67 15.18
C PRO A 147 0.10 1.09 14.55
N SER A 148 0.11 0.92 13.23
CA SER A 148 -0.96 0.24 12.50
C SER A 148 -1.11 -1.24 12.91
N LYS A 149 -2.34 -1.72 13.07
CA LYS A 149 -2.66 -3.15 13.29
C LYS A 149 -2.62 -4.01 12.02
N TYR A 150 -2.59 -3.39 10.84
CA TYR A 150 -2.46 -4.08 9.56
C TYR A 150 -1.12 -4.82 9.44
N CYS A 151 -1.16 -6.05 8.92
CA CYS A 151 0.02 -6.80 8.50
C CYS A 151 -0.16 -7.28 7.04
N PRO A 152 0.78 -6.94 6.14
CA PRO A 152 0.74 -7.42 4.76
C PRO A 152 0.74 -8.94 4.64
N VAL A 153 1.52 -9.64 5.47
CA VAL A 153 1.63 -11.10 5.42
C VAL A 153 0.26 -11.75 5.64
N ASP A 154 -0.59 -11.17 6.48
CA ASP A 154 -1.96 -11.67 6.69
C ASP A 154 -2.80 -11.51 5.41
N LEU A 155 -2.76 -10.34 4.76
CA LEU A 155 -3.46 -10.11 3.49
C LEU A 155 -3.05 -11.12 2.41
N PHE A 156 -1.75 -11.41 2.30
CA PHE A 156 -1.22 -12.35 1.31
C PHE A 156 -1.26 -13.82 1.75
N SER A 157 -1.64 -14.13 2.99
CA SER A 157 -1.84 -15.51 3.46
C SER A 157 -3.18 -16.09 3.03
N GLY A 158 -4.12 -15.25 2.56
CA GLY A 158 -5.50 -15.63 2.30
C GLY A 158 -6.36 -15.78 3.57
N ALA A 159 -5.76 -15.72 4.76
CA ALA A 159 -6.49 -15.71 6.03
C ALA A 159 -7.10 -14.33 6.30
N TYR A 160 -8.42 -14.28 6.51
CA TYR A 160 -9.23 -13.14 6.99
C TYR A 160 -8.68 -11.76 6.62
N ILE A 161 -9.10 -11.25 5.47
CA ILE A 161 -8.82 -9.89 5.02
C ILE A 161 -9.59 -8.90 5.92
N TYR A 162 -9.01 -8.51 7.07
CA TYR A 162 -9.48 -7.34 7.81
C TYR A 162 -8.89 -6.10 7.16
N LEU A 163 -9.60 -5.54 6.18
CA LEU A 163 -9.13 -4.37 5.45
C LEU A 163 -9.56 -3.06 6.13
N PHE A 164 -8.64 -2.08 6.16
CA PHE A 164 -8.90 -0.69 6.56
C PHE A 164 -9.21 0.17 5.33
N LEU A 165 -10.13 1.14 5.47
CA LEU A 165 -10.68 1.99 4.41
C LEU A 165 -10.38 3.48 4.73
N LEU A 166 -10.12 4.31 3.73
CA LEU A 166 -9.71 5.73 3.71
C LEU A 166 -10.63 6.46 2.70
N GLN A 167 -10.79 7.79 2.72
CA GLN A 167 -11.54 8.53 1.67
C GLN A 167 -10.82 9.86 1.43
N ASN A 168 -10.70 10.29 0.18
CA ASN A 168 -10.13 11.60 -0.19
C ASN A 168 -8.69 11.87 0.30
N GLY A 169 -7.85 10.84 0.47
CA GLY A 169 -6.48 11.04 0.97
C GLY A 169 -6.39 11.35 2.47
N GLU A 170 -7.51 11.31 3.19
CA GLU A 170 -7.55 11.34 4.66
C GLU A 170 -7.99 9.98 5.23
N LEU A 171 -7.43 9.71 6.40
CA LEU A 171 -7.62 8.52 7.20
C LEU A 171 -8.97 8.56 7.90
N ILE A 172 -9.95 7.77 7.44
CA ILE A 172 -11.26 7.67 8.12
C ILE A 172 -11.20 6.70 9.32
N TYR A 173 -10.11 5.93 9.48
CA TYR A 173 -9.92 5.12 10.69
C TYR A 173 -8.45 4.83 11.02
N GLY A 174 -7.97 5.50 12.06
CA GLY A 174 -6.68 5.28 12.71
C GLY A 174 -6.29 6.49 13.56
N CYS A 175 -6.35 6.34 14.88
CA CYS A 175 -5.86 7.29 15.87
C CYS A 175 -6.42 8.73 15.85
N LYS A 176 -7.69 8.85 16.29
CA LYS A 176 -8.19 9.96 17.10
C LYS A 176 -8.73 9.41 18.42
N ASP A 177 -8.97 10.32 19.34
CA ASP A 177 -9.39 10.05 20.70
C ASP A 177 -10.75 9.37 20.74
N ASP A 178 -10.98 8.48 21.72
CA ASP A 178 -12.06 7.49 21.71
C ASP A 178 -13.49 8.09 21.60
N GLN A 179 -13.66 9.40 21.79
CA GLN A 179 -14.95 10.09 21.61
C GLN A 179 -15.25 10.54 20.16
N GLU A 180 -14.24 10.84 19.31
CA GLU A 180 -14.45 11.27 17.90
C GLU A 180 -14.35 10.12 16.88
N CYS A 181 -13.87 8.95 17.29
CA CYS A 181 -13.73 7.78 16.41
C CYS A 181 -15.09 7.22 15.93
N SER A 182 -16.18 7.46 16.67
CA SER A 182 -17.51 6.95 16.31
C SER A 182 -18.20 7.75 15.20
N SER A 183 -17.88 9.05 15.03
CA SER A 183 -18.50 9.91 14.02
C SER A 183 -18.05 9.56 12.59
N ASP A 184 -16.78 9.20 12.42
CA ASP A 184 -16.17 8.91 11.11
C ASP A 184 -16.69 7.60 10.49
N TRP A 185 -16.86 6.56 11.31
CA TRP A 185 -17.45 5.29 10.85
C TRP A 185 -18.93 5.43 10.44
N ASN A 186 -19.68 6.23 11.19
CA ASN A 186 -21.08 6.48 10.90
C ASN A 186 -21.23 7.28 9.60
N GLU A 187 -20.32 8.23 9.33
CA GLU A 187 -20.25 8.94 8.06
C GLU A 187 -19.89 8.02 6.89
N LEU A 188 -18.86 7.18 7.03
CA LEU A 188 -18.51 6.18 6.03
C LEU A 188 -19.70 5.25 5.75
N ALA A 189 -20.32 4.71 6.80
CA ALA A 189 -21.50 3.86 6.67
C ALA A 189 -22.67 4.58 5.98
N ARG A 190 -22.89 5.87 6.24
CA ARG A 190 -23.89 6.69 5.54
C ARG A 190 -23.62 6.77 4.03
N HIS A 191 -22.35 6.85 3.63
CA HIS A 191 -21.95 6.83 2.22
C HIS A 191 -22.00 5.44 1.59
N LEU A 192 -21.76 4.37 2.35
CA LEU A 192 -21.77 3.00 1.84
C LEU A 192 -23.19 2.41 1.79
N LYS A 193 -24.09 2.85 2.69
CA LYS A 193 -25.46 2.31 2.81
C LYS A 193 -26.20 2.23 1.47
N PRO A 194 -26.19 3.25 0.59
CA PRO A 194 -26.90 3.18 -0.70
C PRO A 194 -26.34 2.11 -1.65
N PHE A 195 -25.06 1.73 -1.52
CA PHE A 195 -24.45 0.69 -2.34
C PHE A 195 -24.83 -0.71 -1.86
N PHE A 196 -24.78 -0.97 -0.55
CA PHE A 196 -24.98 -2.31 -0.01
C PHE A 196 -26.45 -2.61 0.30
N PHE A 197 -27.23 -1.58 0.67
CA PHE A 197 -28.62 -1.67 1.10
C PHE A 197 -29.47 -0.62 0.37
N PRO A 198 -29.66 -0.74 -0.96
CA PRO A 198 -30.50 0.18 -1.72
C PRO A 198 -31.95 0.13 -1.23
N SER A 199 -32.58 1.30 -1.08
CA SER A 199 -33.98 1.42 -0.69
C SER A 199 -34.87 1.11 -1.91
N ASN A 200 -35.25 -0.15 -2.13
CA ASN A 200 -36.16 -0.56 -3.21
C ASN A 200 -37.62 -0.15 -2.94
N GLY A 201 -37.88 1.10 -2.57
CA GLY A 201 -39.22 1.61 -2.21
C GLY A 201 -39.73 1.17 -0.83
N LEU A 202 -39.09 0.21 -0.15
CA LEU A 202 -39.33 -0.10 1.26
C LEU A 202 -38.32 0.62 2.16
N VAL A 203 -38.79 1.11 3.32
CA VAL A 203 -37.93 1.69 4.36
C VAL A 203 -36.97 0.60 4.85
N SER A 204 -35.72 0.64 4.39
CA SER A 204 -34.63 -0.18 4.93
C SER A 204 -34.49 0.14 6.42
N GLY A 205 -34.73 -0.87 7.27
CA GLY A 205 -34.53 -0.75 8.72
C GLY A 205 -33.12 -0.28 9.09
N PRO A 206 -32.91 0.19 10.32
CA PRO A 206 -31.61 0.70 10.74
C PRO A 206 -30.55 -0.40 10.65
N HIS A 207 -29.60 -0.25 9.72
CA HIS A 207 -28.41 -1.10 9.65
C HIS A 207 -27.31 -0.43 10.47
N CYS A 208 -26.78 -1.13 11.46
CA CYS A 208 -25.65 -0.61 12.22
C CYS A 208 -24.39 -0.56 11.33
N THR A 209 -23.56 0.43 11.57
CA THR A 209 -22.29 0.70 10.88
C THR A 209 -21.42 -0.54 10.72
N ARG A 210 -21.36 -1.39 11.75
CA ARG A 210 -20.63 -2.67 11.73
C ARG A 210 -21.08 -3.60 10.61
N THR A 211 -22.37 -3.68 10.33
CA THR A 211 -22.91 -4.55 9.26
C THR A 211 -22.50 -4.04 7.89
N ILE A 212 -22.58 -2.72 7.66
CA ILE A 212 -22.19 -2.11 6.37
C ILE A 212 -20.70 -2.29 6.10
N VAL A 213 -19.86 -2.12 7.11
CA VAL A 213 -18.41 -2.33 7.00
C VAL A 213 -18.07 -3.81 6.74
N LYS A 214 -18.78 -4.75 7.38
CA LYS A 214 -18.62 -6.19 7.12
C LYS A 214 -18.92 -6.56 5.68
N GLU A 215 -20.00 -6.01 5.10
CA GLU A 215 -20.34 -6.24 3.69
C GLU A 215 -19.26 -5.69 2.75
N LEU A 216 -18.73 -4.50 3.04
CA LEU A 216 -17.64 -3.92 2.24
C LEU A 216 -16.37 -4.77 2.30
N ILE A 217 -15.97 -5.21 3.50
CA ILE A 217 -14.82 -6.11 3.67
C ILE A 217 -15.05 -7.41 2.89
N HIS A 218 -16.25 -7.99 2.98
CA HIS A 218 -16.60 -9.21 2.26
C HIS A 218 -16.46 -9.04 0.74
N VAL A 219 -17.01 -7.95 0.17
CA VAL A 219 -16.94 -7.69 -1.27
C VAL A 219 -15.51 -7.44 -1.75
N ILE A 220 -14.71 -6.67 -0.99
CA ILE A 220 -13.30 -6.45 -1.31
C ILE A 220 -12.53 -7.77 -1.27
N THR A 221 -12.79 -8.63 -0.28
CA THR A 221 -12.14 -9.94 -0.14
C THR A 221 -12.41 -10.80 -1.37
N LEU A 222 -13.67 -10.90 -1.79
CA LEU A 222 -14.04 -11.67 -2.97
C LEU A 222 -13.45 -11.07 -4.25
N ALA A 223 -13.40 -9.75 -4.39
CA ALA A 223 -12.78 -9.09 -5.54
C ALA A 223 -11.27 -9.37 -5.63
N LEU A 224 -10.55 -9.33 -4.50
CA LEU A 224 -9.11 -9.60 -4.45
C LEU A 224 -8.75 -11.06 -4.69
N LEU A 225 -9.61 -11.99 -4.27
CA LEU A 225 -9.42 -13.43 -4.44
C LEU A 225 -9.96 -13.96 -5.78
N SER A 226 -10.68 -13.13 -6.53
CA SER A 226 -11.20 -13.52 -7.85
C SER A 226 -10.06 -13.75 -8.85
N SER A 227 -10.16 -14.85 -9.60
CA SER A 227 -9.24 -15.15 -10.70
C SER A 227 -9.49 -14.20 -11.88
N THR A 228 -8.41 -13.77 -12.52
CA THR A 228 -8.48 -12.93 -13.73
C THR A 228 -8.25 -13.81 -14.96
N ASP A 229 -9.33 -14.16 -15.67
CA ASP A 229 -9.31 -15.08 -16.83
C ASP A 229 -8.53 -14.54 -18.04
N ALA A 230 -8.18 -13.25 -18.04
CA ALA A 230 -7.59 -12.55 -19.19
C ALA A 230 -6.07 -12.71 -19.33
N CYS A 231 -5.36 -13.30 -18.36
CA CYS A 231 -3.98 -13.70 -18.57
C CYS A 231 -3.94 -15.21 -18.62
N ARG A 232 -3.83 -15.79 -19.83
CA ARG A 232 -3.03 -17.00 -19.96
C ARG A 232 -1.72 -16.65 -19.25
N ALA A 233 -1.44 -17.29 -18.12
CA ALA A 233 -0.15 -17.15 -17.47
C ALA A 233 0.86 -17.73 -18.46
N GLY A 234 1.31 -16.93 -19.42
CA GLY A 234 2.47 -17.24 -20.22
C GLY A 234 3.61 -17.37 -19.23
N ASP A 235 4.13 -18.59 -19.09
CA ASP A 235 5.47 -18.99 -18.67
C ASP A 235 6.19 -18.21 -17.56
N MET A 236 5.49 -17.48 -16.70
CA MET A 236 6.11 -16.89 -15.53
C MET A 236 6.42 -18.05 -14.58
N LYS A 237 7.65 -18.56 -14.67
CA LYS A 237 8.20 -19.53 -13.74
C LYS A 237 7.92 -18.97 -12.35
N THR A 238 7.08 -19.68 -11.60
CA THR A 238 6.73 -19.25 -10.25
C THR A 238 8.02 -19.23 -9.46
N VAL A 239 8.30 -18.10 -8.79
CA VAL A 239 9.36 -18.10 -7.79
C VAL A 239 8.97 -19.18 -6.79
N PRO A 240 9.82 -20.20 -6.57
CA PRO A 240 9.51 -21.26 -5.62
C PRO A 240 9.08 -20.60 -4.32
N VAL A 241 7.88 -20.92 -3.84
CA VAL A 241 7.45 -20.48 -2.51
C VAL A 241 8.37 -21.22 -1.55
N SER A 242 9.50 -20.59 -1.22
CA SER A 242 10.47 -21.10 -0.29
C SER A 242 9.81 -21.25 1.07
N GLN A 243 10.41 -22.07 1.94
CA GLN A 243 9.95 -22.40 3.30
C GLN A 243 9.97 -21.21 4.27
N GLY A 244 9.80 -19.98 3.77
CA GLY A 244 9.62 -18.79 4.57
C GLY A 244 8.38 -18.89 5.44
N ARG A 245 8.43 -18.17 6.57
CA ARG A 245 7.36 -18.20 7.57
C ARG A 245 6.05 -17.66 6.98
N SER A 246 4.97 -18.42 7.10
CA SER A 246 3.64 -18.06 6.60
C SER A 246 2.89 -17.05 7.48
N TYR A 247 3.51 -16.57 8.57
CA TYR A 247 2.92 -15.63 9.51
C TYR A 247 3.95 -14.67 10.10
N CYS A 248 3.48 -13.50 10.52
CA CYS A 248 4.27 -12.47 11.19
C CYS A 248 4.04 -12.49 12.70
N GLU A 249 5.09 -12.53 13.52
CA GLU A 249 4.96 -12.52 14.99
C GLU A 249 4.39 -11.20 15.54
N ALA A 250 4.57 -10.09 14.82
CA ALA A 250 4.00 -8.80 15.19
C ALA A 250 2.53 -8.66 14.79
N SER A 251 1.96 -9.62 14.05
CA SER A 251 0.54 -9.58 13.70
C SER A 251 -0.33 -9.80 14.95
N ALA A 252 -1.37 -8.98 15.09
CA ALA A 252 -2.39 -9.16 16.12
C ALA A 252 -3.22 -10.44 15.90
N PHE A 253 -3.36 -10.88 14.64
CA PHE A 253 -4.19 -12.04 14.26
C PHE A 253 -3.67 -13.33 14.89
N ASN A 254 -2.35 -13.54 14.92
CA ASN A 254 -1.78 -14.76 15.47
C ASN A 254 -1.90 -14.85 17.00
N LYS A 255 -1.80 -13.72 17.71
CA LYS A 255 -2.00 -13.67 19.17
C LYS A 255 -3.41 -14.13 19.58
N GLU A 256 -4.42 -13.86 18.76
CA GLU A 256 -5.79 -14.31 19.01
C GLU A 256 -6.01 -15.79 18.65
N LEU A 257 -5.33 -16.29 17.62
CA LEU A 257 -5.43 -17.70 17.19
C LEU A 257 -4.79 -18.65 18.20
N VAL A 258 -3.61 -18.30 18.72
CA VAL A 258 -2.89 -19.07 19.76
C VAL A 258 -3.71 -19.16 21.05
N ARG A 259 -4.43 -18.08 21.41
CA ARG A 259 -5.29 -18.02 22.59
C ARG A 259 -6.55 -18.89 22.48
N ASN A 260 -6.99 -19.21 21.26
CA ASN A 260 -8.25 -19.90 20.98
C ASN A 260 -8.10 -21.40 20.65
N GLY A 261 -6.91 -21.99 20.83
CA GLY A 261 -6.71 -23.46 20.88
C GLY A 261 -7.10 -24.29 19.65
N LYS A 262 -7.36 -23.67 18.48
CA LYS A 262 -7.73 -24.42 17.26
C LYS A 262 -6.50 -24.83 16.45
N HIS A 263 -6.31 -26.15 16.34
CA HIS A 263 -5.33 -26.83 15.50
C HIS A 263 -5.44 -26.44 14.01
N LYS A 264 -4.26 -26.34 13.36
CA LYS A 264 -3.99 -26.29 11.91
C LYS A 264 -5.09 -25.64 11.04
N LEU A 265 -4.94 -24.35 10.80
CA LEU A 265 -5.52 -23.75 9.59
C LEU A 265 -4.81 -24.40 8.39
N GLU A 266 -5.49 -25.27 7.66
CA GLU A 266 -5.06 -25.67 6.33
C GLU A 266 -5.00 -24.39 5.50
N SER A 267 -3.78 -23.87 5.26
CA SER A 267 -3.57 -22.68 4.45
C SER A 267 -3.84 -23.04 3.00
N SER A 268 -5.09 -22.94 2.57
CA SER A 268 -5.37 -22.72 1.15
C SER A 268 -4.80 -21.34 0.82
N GLY A 269 -3.54 -21.32 0.38
CA GLY A 269 -2.86 -20.08 -0.03
C GLY A 269 -3.66 -19.33 -1.11
N LEU A 270 -3.19 -18.15 -1.48
CA LEU A 270 -3.88 -17.32 -2.48
C LEU A 270 -4.19 -18.09 -3.78
N PRO A 271 -5.39 -17.92 -4.37
CA PRO A 271 -5.69 -18.46 -5.68
C PRO A 271 -4.67 -17.98 -6.72
N ARG A 272 -4.05 -18.91 -7.46
CA ARG A 272 -2.95 -18.57 -8.40
C ARG A 272 -3.36 -17.57 -9.48
N GLY A 273 -4.64 -17.53 -9.84
CA GLY A 273 -5.19 -16.62 -10.84
C GLY A 273 -5.50 -15.21 -10.32
N CYS A 274 -5.47 -14.98 -9.01
CA CYS A 274 -5.84 -13.69 -8.44
C CYS A 274 -4.71 -12.66 -8.53
N LEU A 275 -5.07 -11.37 -8.51
CA LEU A 275 -4.10 -10.28 -8.65
C LEU A 275 -3.11 -10.22 -7.48
N LEU A 276 -3.55 -10.54 -6.26
CA LEU A 276 -2.67 -10.59 -5.10
C LEU A 276 -1.57 -11.64 -5.28
N TYR A 277 -1.89 -12.82 -5.80
CA TYR A 277 -0.88 -13.85 -6.05
C TYR A 277 0.15 -13.37 -7.08
N LYS A 278 -0.30 -12.80 -8.21
CA LYS A 278 0.59 -12.26 -9.25
C LYS A 278 1.48 -11.15 -8.71
N THR A 279 0.93 -10.26 -7.89
CA THR A 279 1.68 -9.20 -7.20
C THR A 279 2.73 -9.79 -6.27
N LEU A 280 2.37 -10.79 -5.47
CA LEU A 280 3.31 -11.48 -4.57
C LEU A 280 4.47 -12.12 -5.34
N GLN A 281 4.21 -12.76 -6.47
CA GLN A 281 5.27 -13.35 -7.30
C GLN A 281 6.25 -12.29 -7.81
N ALA A 282 5.78 -11.12 -8.24
CA ALA A 282 6.66 -10.01 -8.60
C ALA A 282 7.45 -9.47 -7.40
N GLN A 283 6.84 -9.39 -6.21
CA GLN A 283 7.54 -9.00 -4.98
C GLN A 283 8.65 -10.00 -4.59
N MET A 284 8.44 -11.29 -4.85
CA MET A 284 9.37 -12.37 -4.53
C MET A 284 10.61 -12.44 -5.45
N LEU A 285 10.68 -11.61 -6.49
CA LEU A 285 11.92 -11.41 -7.25
C LEU A 285 13.07 -10.88 -6.37
N ASP A 286 12.75 -10.26 -5.21
CA ASP A 286 13.70 -10.01 -4.14
C ASP A 286 14.01 -11.29 -3.34
N MET A 287 14.76 -12.19 -3.97
CA MET A 287 15.12 -13.49 -3.38
C MET A 287 16.27 -13.41 -2.37
N LEU A 288 17.13 -12.40 -2.50
CA LEU A 288 18.37 -12.27 -1.73
C LEU A 288 18.21 -11.41 -0.48
N ASP A 289 17.09 -10.69 -0.35
CA ASP A 289 16.94 -9.53 0.54
C ASP A 289 17.95 -8.42 0.19
N ILE A 290 17.70 -7.19 0.65
CA ILE A 290 18.61 -6.06 0.41
C ILE A 290 20.02 -6.31 0.97
N GLU A 291 20.16 -7.12 2.03
CA GLU A 291 21.47 -7.48 2.58
C GLU A 291 22.29 -8.37 1.63
N GLY A 292 21.66 -9.34 0.96
CA GLY A 292 22.31 -10.18 -0.04
C GLY A 292 22.49 -9.48 -1.39
N LEU A 293 21.60 -8.54 -1.72
CA LEU A 293 21.68 -7.77 -2.96
C LEU A 293 22.76 -6.69 -2.93
N TYR A 294 22.95 -6.00 -1.82
CA TYR A 294 23.81 -4.81 -1.76
C TYR A 294 25.27 -5.08 -2.20
N PRO A 295 25.89 -6.23 -1.88
CA PRO A 295 27.19 -6.61 -2.46
C PRO A 295 27.19 -6.73 -3.99
N LEU A 296 26.11 -7.26 -4.59
CA LEU A 296 25.96 -7.36 -6.04
C LEU A 296 25.80 -5.98 -6.69
N TYR A 297 25.04 -5.09 -6.04
CA TYR A 297 24.96 -3.68 -6.45
C TYR A 297 26.35 -3.04 -6.49
N ASN A 298 27.15 -3.19 -5.43
CA ASN A 298 28.50 -2.63 -5.38
C ASN A 298 29.42 -3.20 -6.46
N ARG A 299 29.27 -4.48 -6.82
CA ARG A 299 30.02 -5.09 -7.93
C ARG A 299 29.69 -4.41 -9.27
N VAL A 300 28.42 -4.11 -9.52
CA VAL A 300 28.00 -3.38 -10.72
C VAL A 300 28.53 -1.96 -10.70
N GLU A 301 28.47 -1.26 -9.55
CA GLU A 301 29.02 0.10 -9.43
C GLU A 301 30.51 0.15 -9.68
N GLN A 302 31.30 -0.77 -9.10
CA GLN A 302 32.74 -0.86 -9.33
C GLN A 302 33.06 -1.04 -10.82
N TYR A 303 32.29 -1.89 -11.52
CA TYR A 303 32.43 -2.06 -12.96
C TYR A 303 32.10 -0.77 -13.73
N LEU A 304 31.06 -0.04 -13.34
CA LEU A 304 30.68 1.23 -13.98
C LEU A 304 31.63 2.39 -13.65
N GLU A 305 32.32 2.34 -12.51
CA GLU A 305 33.39 3.29 -12.18
C GLU A 305 34.59 3.11 -13.13
N GLU A 306 34.91 1.86 -13.48
CA GLU A 306 35.96 1.53 -14.45
C GLU A 306 35.52 1.75 -15.91
N PHE A 307 34.25 1.46 -16.23
CA PHE A 307 33.68 1.53 -17.59
C PHE A 307 32.35 2.31 -17.63
N PRO A 308 32.37 3.66 -17.47
CA PRO A 308 31.13 4.46 -17.39
C PRO A 308 30.23 4.37 -18.63
N GLU A 309 30.83 4.20 -19.81
CA GLU A 309 30.13 4.08 -21.10
C GLU A 309 29.22 2.84 -21.19
N GLU A 310 29.56 1.77 -20.46
CA GLU A 310 28.83 0.50 -20.47
C GLU A 310 27.46 0.59 -19.79
N ARG A 311 27.17 1.66 -19.04
CA ARG A 311 25.83 1.87 -18.44
C ARG A 311 24.71 1.76 -19.47
N SER A 312 24.93 2.34 -20.65
CA SER A 312 23.97 2.33 -21.75
C SER A 312 23.87 0.95 -22.41
N THR A 313 25.00 0.29 -22.66
CA THR A 313 25.10 -1.08 -23.19
C THR A 313 24.41 -2.10 -22.29
N LEU A 314 24.58 -1.96 -20.98
CA LEU A 314 23.96 -2.80 -19.95
C LEU A 314 22.46 -2.54 -19.76
N GLN A 315 21.90 -1.52 -20.43
CA GLN A 315 20.48 -1.15 -20.39
C GLN A 315 19.98 -0.93 -18.95
N ILE A 316 20.82 -0.33 -18.09
CA ILE A 316 20.47 -0.10 -16.67
C ILE A 316 19.20 0.76 -16.57
N ASP A 317 19.10 1.80 -17.38
CA ASP A 317 17.99 2.75 -17.41
C ASP A 317 17.01 2.49 -18.57
N GLY A 318 17.09 1.30 -19.17
CA GLY A 318 16.27 0.89 -20.31
C GLY A 318 17.01 0.94 -21.65
N PRO A 319 16.28 0.75 -22.77
CA PRO A 319 14.83 0.62 -22.86
C PRO A 319 14.30 -0.66 -22.21
N TYR A 320 13.13 -0.58 -21.57
CA TYR A 320 12.45 -1.72 -20.94
C TYR A 320 11.59 -2.48 -21.95
N ASN A 321 12.25 -3.24 -22.83
CA ASN A 321 11.62 -4.00 -23.93
C ASN A 321 11.51 -5.51 -23.61
N GLU A 322 11.09 -6.31 -24.59
CA GLU A 322 10.98 -7.78 -24.43
C GLU A 322 12.31 -8.44 -24.03
N ALA A 323 13.45 -7.98 -24.55
CA ALA A 323 14.75 -8.53 -24.17
C ALA A 323 15.12 -8.22 -22.71
N PHE A 324 14.71 -7.05 -22.19
CA PHE A 324 14.80 -6.77 -20.77
C PHE A 324 13.92 -7.73 -19.96
N TYR A 325 12.69 -8.00 -20.42
CA TYR A 325 11.78 -8.93 -19.76
C TYR A 325 12.34 -10.36 -19.69
N GLU A 326 12.87 -10.89 -20.79
CA GLU A 326 13.46 -12.24 -20.85
C GLU A 326 14.61 -12.43 -19.84
N LYS A 327 15.47 -11.41 -19.66
CA LYS A 327 16.56 -11.44 -18.65
C LYS A 327 16.04 -11.65 -17.23
N LEU A 328 14.85 -11.14 -16.92
CA LEU A 328 14.26 -11.25 -15.57
C LEU A 328 13.77 -12.65 -15.24
N LEU A 329 13.55 -13.50 -16.24
CA LEU A 329 13.06 -14.87 -16.07
C LEU A 329 14.13 -15.82 -15.51
N ASP A 330 15.40 -15.39 -15.46
CA ASP A 330 16.48 -16.13 -14.82
C ASP A 330 16.39 -16.06 -13.29
N LEU A 331 15.77 -17.10 -12.71
CA LEU A 331 15.61 -17.25 -11.27
C LEU A 331 16.77 -17.99 -10.59
N SER A 332 17.91 -18.20 -11.26
CA SER A 332 19.10 -18.78 -10.65
C SER A 332 19.52 -17.99 -9.42
N THR A 333 19.90 -18.65 -8.33
CA THR A 333 20.33 -17.99 -7.08
C THR A 333 21.81 -18.15 -6.80
N GLU A 334 22.50 -18.97 -7.58
CA GLU A 334 23.94 -19.22 -7.44
C GLU A 334 24.72 -18.09 -8.09
N ASP A 335 25.52 -17.38 -7.28
CA ASP A 335 26.38 -16.30 -7.76
C ASP A 335 27.59 -16.89 -8.49
N ASP A 336 27.62 -16.73 -9.81
CA ASP A 336 28.72 -17.16 -10.68
C ASP A 336 29.89 -16.14 -10.72
N GLY A 337 29.80 -15.06 -9.95
CA GLY A 337 30.80 -14.00 -9.87
C GLY A 337 30.73 -12.97 -11.01
N THR A 338 29.82 -13.13 -11.97
CA THR A 338 29.75 -12.25 -13.14
C THR A 338 29.00 -10.94 -12.87
N ILE A 339 29.25 -9.94 -13.73
CA ILE A 339 28.46 -8.70 -13.77
C ILE A 339 27.05 -8.97 -14.28
N ALA A 340 26.88 -9.92 -15.21
CA ALA A 340 25.57 -10.28 -15.75
C ALA A 340 24.64 -10.81 -14.66
N PHE A 341 25.11 -11.74 -13.82
CA PHE A 341 24.35 -12.24 -12.67
C PHE A 341 23.98 -11.11 -11.70
N ALA A 342 24.98 -10.31 -11.29
CA ALA A 342 24.77 -9.21 -10.36
C ALA A 342 23.74 -8.20 -10.89
N LEU A 343 23.84 -7.82 -12.17
CA LEU A 343 22.92 -6.91 -12.82
C LEU A 343 21.51 -7.50 -12.91
N THR A 344 21.35 -8.78 -13.27
CA THR A 344 20.05 -9.46 -13.30
C THR A 344 19.37 -9.39 -11.93
N LYS A 345 20.10 -9.66 -10.84
CA LYS A 345 19.56 -9.57 -9.47
C LYS A 345 19.19 -8.14 -9.09
N VAL A 346 20.00 -7.15 -9.47
CA VAL A 346 19.69 -5.73 -9.27
C VAL A 346 18.41 -5.32 -9.99
N GLN A 347 18.20 -5.75 -11.24
CA GLN A 347 16.98 -5.45 -11.99
C GLN A 347 15.74 -6.15 -11.40
N GLN A 348 15.87 -7.42 -11.04
CA GLN A 348 14.82 -8.18 -10.34
C GLN A 348 14.42 -7.48 -9.03
N TYR A 349 15.38 -6.98 -8.25
CA TYR A 349 15.10 -6.23 -7.04
C TYR A 349 14.34 -4.93 -7.28
N ARG A 350 14.71 -4.14 -8.30
CA ARG A 350 14.01 -2.89 -8.63
C ARG A 350 12.54 -3.14 -8.98
N ILE A 351 12.25 -4.23 -9.68
CA ILE A 351 10.89 -4.66 -9.99
C ILE A 351 10.15 -5.11 -8.73
N ALA A 352 10.79 -5.92 -7.89
CA ALA A 352 10.23 -6.31 -6.60
C ALA A 352 9.89 -5.09 -5.73
N MET A 353 10.78 -4.10 -5.66
CA MET A 353 10.55 -2.86 -4.91
C MET A 353 9.42 -2.00 -5.50
N THR A 354 9.21 -2.08 -6.81
CA THR A 354 8.05 -1.46 -7.48
C THR A 354 6.75 -2.16 -7.07
N ALA A 355 6.71 -3.50 -7.14
CA ALA A 355 5.56 -4.30 -6.72
C ALA A 355 5.28 -4.25 -5.20
N LYS A 356 6.28 -3.95 -4.37
CA LYS A 356 6.13 -3.73 -2.92
C LYS A 356 5.51 -2.36 -2.59
N ASP A 357 5.51 -1.41 -3.52
CA ASP A 357 5.02 -0.04 -3.31
C ASP A 357 3.86 0.35 -4.24
N CYS A 358 3.39 -0.58 -5.08
CA CYS A 358 2.26 -0.38 -5.97
C CYS A 358 0.92 -0.23 -5.20
N SER A 359 -0.07 0.32 -5.87
CA SER A 359 -1.47 0.41 -5.42
C SER A 359 -2.35 -0.58 -6.19
N ILE A 360 -3.39 -1.12 -5.56
CA ILE A 360 -4.43 -1.96 -6.17
C ILE A 360 -5.76 -1.22 -6.09
N MET A 361 -6.30 -0.78 -7.22
CA MET A 361 -7.61 -0.14 -7.29
C MET A 361 -8.69 -1.19 -7.55
N ILE A 362 -9.76 -1.17 -6.76
CA ILE A 362 -10.98 -1.98 -6.95
C ILE A 362 -12.12 -1.01 -7.21
N ALA A 363 -12.75 -1.10 -8.37
CA ALA A 363 -13.97 -0.34 -8.68
C ALA A 363 -15.17 -1.28 -8.60
N LEU A 364 -16.20 -0.88 -7.86
CA LEU A 364 -17.45 -1.59 -7.65
C LEU A 364 -18.62 -0.78 -8.21
N SER A 365 -19.49 -1.41 -9.00
CA SER A 365 -20.76 -0.79 -9.40
C SER A 365 -21.91 -1.78 -9.26
N PRO A 366 -23.05 -1.36 -8.68
CA PRO A 366 -24.25 -2.18 -8.59
C PRO A 366 -24.74 -2.65 -9.97
N CYS A 367 -25.20 -3.90 -10.05
CA CYS A 367 -25.78 -4.50 -11.25
C CYS A 367 -27.28 -4.78 -11.06
N LEU A 368 -28.08 -4.54 -12.10
CA LEU A 368 -29.50 -4.92 -12.16
C LEU A 368 -29.63 -6.38 -12.61
N GLN A 369 -30.68 -7.07 -12.14
CA GLN A 369 -30.91 -8.51 -12.38
C GLN A 369 -30.92 -8.94 -13.86
N ASP A 370 -31.29 -8.04 -14.79
CA ASP A 370 -31.46 -8.34 -16.21
C ASP A 370 -30.24 -8.02 -17.11
N GLU A 371 -29.16 -7.40 -16.58
CA GLU A 371 -27.97 -7.14 -17.39
C GLU A 371 -26.99 -8.32 -17.38
N CYS A 372 -27.22 -9.25 -18.31
CA CYS A 372 -26.30 -10.22 -18.94
C CYS A 372 -25.11 -10.72 -18.08
N ALA A 373 -25.25 -11.97 -17.63
CA ALA A 373 -24.30 -12.71 -16.81
C ALA A 373 -23.09 -13.30 -17.58
N GLU A 374 -22.92 -13.05 -18.87
CA GLU A 374 -22.07 -13.93 -19.67
C GLU A 374 -20.58 -13.53 -19.79
N GLN A 375 -20.15 -12.34 -19.34
CA GLN A 375 -18.75 -11.92 -19.56
C GLN A 375 -18.09 -11.10 -18.43
N ARG A 376 -18.72 -10.96 -17.25
CA ARG A 376 -18.19 -10.07 -16.20
C ARG A 376 -18.08 -10.76 -14.86
N PRO A 377 -16.96 -10.59 -14.14
CA PRO A 377 -16.85 -11.11 -12.79
C PRO A 377 -17.82 -10.31 -11.89
N VAL A 378 -18.66 -11.04 -11.15
CA VAL A 378 -19.67 -10.48 -10.25
C VAL A 378 -19.37 -10.94 -8.83
N VAL A 379 -19.43 -10.02 -7.88
CA VAL A 379 -19.36 -10.31 -6.46
C VAL A 379 -20.73 -10.12 -5.82
N LEU A 380 -21.09 -11.05 -4.94
CA LEU A 380 -22.35 -11.06 -4.19
C LEU A 380 -22.14 -10.42 -2.82
N ALA A 381 -22.97 -9.42 -2.51
CA ALA A 381 -23.22 -8.94 -1.16
C ALA A 381 -24.60 -9.43 -0.71
N SER A 382 -24.94 -9.30 0.57
CA SER A 382 -26.17 -9.81 1.16
C SER A 382 -27.46 -9.35 0.46
N LYS A 383 -27.49 -8.12 -0.08
CA LYS A 383 -28.66 -7.55 -0.79
C LYS A 383 -28.37 -6.96 -2.17
N THR A 384 -27.10 -6.92 -2.58
CA THR A 384 -26.68 -6.23 -3.82
C THR A 384 -25.65 -7.07 -4.57
N ARG A 385 -25.71 -7.02 -5.90
CA ARG A 385 -24.70 -7.62 -6.78
C ARG A 385 -23.81 -6.52 -7.33
N PHE A 386 -22.50 -6.72 -7.27
CA PHE A 386 -21.53 -5.78 -7.81
C PHE A 386 -20.82 -6.37 -9.01
N THR A 387 -20.82 -5.63 -10.11
CA THR A 387 -19.76 -5.76 -11.11
C THR A 387 -18.52 -5.08 -10.57
N PHE A 388 -17.35 -5.64 -10.85
CA PHE A 388 -16.11 -5.04 -10.39
C PHE A 388 -14.99 -5.10 -11.41
N SER A 389 -14.02 -4.21 -11.24
CA SER A 389 -12.74 -4.24 -11.93
C SER A 389 -11.61 -4.03 -10.93
N VAL A 390 -10.49 -4.72 -11.15
CA VAL A 390 -9.29 -4.58 -10.33
C VAL A 390 -8.15 -4.10 -11.23
N SER A 391 -7.36 -3.14 -10.77
CA SER A 391 -6.25 -2.55 -11.51
C SER A 391 -5.05 -2.29 -10.61
N VAL A 392 -3.85 -2.27 -11.17
CA VAL A 392 -2.63 -1.91 -10.45
C VAL A 392 -2.18 -0.51 -10.87
N LEU A 393 -1.75 0.28 -9.89
CA LEU A 393 -1.27 1.66 -10.02
C LEU A 393 0.14 1.76 -9.43
N ASP A 394 0.82 2.88 -9.70
CA ASP A 394 2.15 3.21 -9.19
C ASP A 394 3.23 2.17 -9.60
N LEU A 395 3.27 1.83 -10.90
CA LEU A 395 4.19 0.85 -11.49
C LEU A 395 5.45 1.46 -12.11
N ASP A 396 5.81 2.68 -11.73
CA ASP A 396 7.07 3.30 -12.15
C ASP A 396 8.24 2.54 -11.53
N LEU A 397 9.13 2.01 -12.39
CA LEU A 397 10.28 1.22 -11.94
C LEU A 397 11.15 2.03 -10.98
N LYS A 398 11.45 1.46 -9.81
CA LYS A 398 12.32 2.14 -8.83
C LYS A 398 13.70 2.44 -9.44
N PRO A 399 14.26 3.65 -9.24
CA PRO A 399 15.54 4.04 -9.84
C PRO A 399 16.69 3.23 -9.24
N TYR A 400 17.71 2.99 -10.05
CA TYR A 400 18.91 2.23 -9.68
C TYR A 400 19.62 2.86 -8.46
N GLU A 401 19.71 4.18 -8.44
CA GLU A 401 20.40 5.00 -7.42
C GLU A 401 19.69 4.96 -6.05
N SER A 402 18.47 4.42 -5.98
CA SER A 402 17.75 4.30 -4.71
C SER A 402 18.22 3.11 -3.86
N ILE A 403 18.97 2.17 -4.42
CA ILE A 403 19.38 0.93 -3.73
C ILE A 403 20.22 1.21 -2.47
N PRO A 404 21.24 2.10 -2.47
CA PRO A 404 21.97 2.47 -1.26
C PRO A 404 21.08 3.06 -0.17
N HIS A 405 20.10 3.87 -0.56
CA HIS A 405 19.12 4.40 0.40
C HIS A 405 18.27 3.28 1.01
N GLN A 406 17.82 2.30 0.22
CA GLN A 406 17.05 1.16 0.74
C GLN A 406 17.83 0.33 1.75
N TYR A 407 19.11 0.05 1.47
CA TYR A 407 20.00 -0.67 2.40
C TYR A 407 20.14 0.08 3.74
N LYS A 408 20.44 1.38 3.69
CA LYS A 408 20.55 2.23 4.89
C LYS A 408 19.23 2.31 5.67
N LEU A 409 18.10 2.43 4.97
CA LEU A 409 16.78 2.50 5.59
C LEU A 409 16.39 1.17 6.27
N ASP A 410 16.70 0.02 5.64
CA ASP A 410 16.48 -1.29 6.26
C ASP A 410 17.22 -1.46 7.57
N GLY A 411 18.52 -1.16 7.60
CA GLY A 411 19.31 -1.19 8.82
C GLY A 411 18.73 -0.28 9.92
N LYS A 412 18.26 0.92 9.57
CA LYS A 412 17.60 1.82 10.52
C LYS A 412 16.32 1.23 11.10
N ILE A 413 15.46 0.66 10.26
CA ILE A 413 14.19 0.04 10.67
C ILE A 413 14.45 -1.11 11.64
N VAL A 414 15.34 -2.02 11.28
CA VAL A 414 15.62 -3.25 12.04
C VAL A 414 16.27 -2.91 13.37
N ASN A 415 17.30 -2.06 13.37
CA ASN A 415 17.99 -1.65 14.60
C ASN A 415 17.06 -0.93 15.56
N TYR A 416 16.18 -0.07 15.04
CA TYR A 416 15.21 0.64 15.88
C TYR A 416 14.17 -0.33 16.48
N TYR A 417 13.67 -1.26 15.67
CA TYR A 417 12.71 -2.26 16.14
C TYR A 417 13.30 -3.14 17.24
N LEU A 418 14.54 -3.64 17.08
CA LEU A 418 15.24 -4.44 18.08
C LEU A 418 15.41 -3.70 19.41
N LYS A 419 15.87 -2.44 19.37
CA LYS A 419 16.01 -1.61 20.59
C LYS A 419 14.68 -1.44 21.33
N ASN A 420 13.60 -1.23 20.59
CA ASN A 420 12.27 -1.05 21.19
C ASN A 420 11.69 -2.34 21.76
N VAL A 421 11.97 -3.50 21.17
CA VAL A 421 11.53 -4.80 21.71
C VAL A 421 12.35 -5.14 22.96
N GLN A 422 13.67 -4.97 22.93
CA GLN A 422 14.55 -5.20 24.09
C GLN A 422 14.21 -4.30 25.28
N ALA A 423 13.89 -3.02 25.04
CA ALA A 423 13.49 -2.09 26.10
C ALA A 423 12.17 -2.46 26.81
N LYS A 424 11.33 -3.32 26.21
CA LYS A 424 10.10 -3.82 26.82
C LYS A 424 10.33 -5.05 27.71
N ASP A 425 11.46 -5.73 27.55
CA ASP A 425 11.84 -6.92 28.33
C ASP A 425 12.69 -6.55 29.57
N ASP A 426 13.01 -5.27 29.77
CA ASP A 426 13.78 -4.77 30.93
C ASP A 426 12.85 -4.40 32.12
N PRO A 427 12.94 -5.07 33.29
CA PRO A 427 11.97 -4.92 34.38
C PRO A 427 11.88 -3.51 34.97
N VAL A 428 12.99 -2.74 34.90
CA VAL A 428 13.15 -1.43 35.56
C VAL A 428 12.48 -0.31 34.76
N MET A 429 12.35 -0.45 33.43
CA MET A 429 11.60 0.48 32.58
C MET A 429 10.14 0.07 32.40
N SER A 430 9.77 -1.16 32.80
CA SER A 430 8.38 -1.62 32.76
C SER A 430 7.45 -0.80 33.67
N SER A 431 7.98 -0.12 34.71
CA SER A 431 7.20 0.75 35.61
C SER A 431 6.95 2.15 35.05
N LEU A 432 7.72 2.63 34.06
CA LEU A 432 7.44 3.90 33.36
C LEU A 432 6.43 3.71 32.20
N PHE A 433 6.24 2.48 31.73
CA PHE A 433 5.25 2.11 30.71
C PHE A 433 4.07 1.29 31.27
N LYS A 434 4.04 1.04 32.59
CA LYS A 434 2.88 0.54 33.32
C LYS A 434 2.27 1.66 34.13
N GLU A 435 1.57 2.55 33.45
CA GLU A 435 0.33 3.14 33.96
C GLU A 435 -0.41 3.79 32.78
N ASN A 436 -1.71 3.52 32.74
CA ASN A 436 -2.71 3.89 31.73
C ASN A 436 -2.71 3.11 30.40
N GLU A 437 -3.23 1.87 30.48
CA GLU A 437 -4.12 1.34 29.44
C GLU A 437 -5.47 2.11 29.36
N ASP A 438 -5.62 3.19 30.11
CA ASP A 438 -6.75 4.10 30.05
C ASP A 438 -6.44 5.34 29.20
N CYS A 439 -7.06 5.36 28.02
CA CYS A 439 -7.09 6.49 27.09
C CYS A 439 -7.65 7.74 27.77
N THR A 440 -6.77 8.67 28.17
CA THR A 440 -7.18 10.02 28.55
C THR A 440 -6.59 11.01 27.57
N LEU A 441 -7.47 11.76 26.95
CA LEU A 441 -7.16 12.63 25.82
C LEU A 441 -7.60 14.04 26.12
N VAL A 442 -6.64 14.96 25.96
CA VAL A 442 -6.79 16.37 26.24
C VAL A 442 -6.99 17.08 24.90
N LEU A 443 -8.20 17.62 24.72
CA LEU A 443 -8.57 18.46 23.59
C LEU A 443 -8.43 19.94 23.98
N HIS A 444 -7.95 20.74 23.04
CA HIS A 444 -8.36 22.15 22.93
C HIS A 444 -9.34 22.30 21.77
N LYS A 445 -10.38 23.08 22.02
CA LYS A 445 -11.65 23.20 21.29
C LYS A 445 -11.48 23.89 19.91
N VAL A 446 -12.19 23.38 18.89
CA VAL A 446 -12.55 24.13 17.67
C VAL A 446 -14.04 23.97 17.41
#